data_AF-A0A526RRV3-F1
#
_entry.id   AF-A0A526RRV3-F1
#
_cell.length_a   1.000
_cell.length_b   1.000
_cell.length_c   1.000
_cell.angle_alpha   90.00
_cell.angle_beta   90.00
_cell.angle_gamma   90.00
#
_symmetry.space_group_name_H-M   'P 1'
#
loop_
_entity.id
_entity.type
_entity.pdbx_description
1 polymer ?
#
loop_
_entity_poly.entity_id
_entity_poly.type
_entity_poly.pdbx_seq_one_letter_code
_entity_poly.pdbx_strand_id
1 'polypeptide(L)'
;MAALDDVQTRYVAELRAIAPELRAWWKHMCALRGEQTMLTRWPTGISGHPRTLAVFRKYYFEIEALNDEAILDEEEDNEDDDDDVTEDMWGEDDDDDDEGADIGDHAELLIYDIEELAPDIYELVDGICYVPVGLTPDEDPV
;
A
#
# COMPACT_ATOMS: atom_id res chain seq x y z
N MET A 1 -14.40 0.73 -4.37
CA MET A 1 -13.37 0.17 -5.27
C MET A 1 -12.74 1.18 -6.24
N ALA A 2 -13.50 2.02 -6.95
CA ALA A 2 -12.94 2.84 -8.05
C ALA A 2 -11.81 3.82 -7.63
N ALA A 3 -11.79 4.28 -6.37
CA ALA A 3 -10.72 5.14 -5.85
C ALA A 3 -9.41 4.35 -5.63
N LEU A 4 -9.49 3.16 -5.01
CA LEU A 4 -8.34 2.28 -4.80
C LEU A 4 -7.74 1.78 -6.13
N ASP A 5 -8.59 1.48 -7.12
CA ASP A 5 -8.15 1.10 -8.47
C ASP A 5 -7.36 2.23 -9.16
N ASP A 6 -7.75 3.50 -8.96
CA ASP A 6 -7.01 4.66 -9.46
C ASP A 6 -5.66 4.80 -8.78
N VAL A 7 -5.60 4.62 -7.46
CA VAL A 7 -4.35 4.63 -6.69
C VAL A 7 -3.39 3.56 -7.19
N GLN A 8 -3.87 2.32 -7.39
CA GLN A 8 -3.07 1.21 -7.91
C GLN A 8 -2.58 1.50 -9.35
N THR A 9 -3.44 2.06 -10.20
CA THR A 9 -3.08 2.44 -11.58
C THR A 9 -1.96 3.49 -11.59
N ARG A 10 -2.06 4.51 -10.74
CA ARG A 10 -1.03 5.55 -10.61
C ARG A 10 0.27 5.00 -10.03
N TYR A 11 0.19 4.13 -9.03
CA TYR A 11 1.34 3.43 -8.46
C TYR A 11 2.13 2.66 -9.52
N VAL A 12 1.45 1.86 -10.33
CA VAL A 12 2.04 1.08 -11.42
C VAL A 12 2.67 1.99 -12.47
N ALA A 13 2.01 3.09 -12.83
CA ALA A 13 2.55 4.06 -13.79
C ALA A 13 3.84 4.72 -13.28
N GLU A 14 3.89 5.09 -12.01
CA GLU A 14 5.07 5.70 -11.39
C GLU A 14 6.24 4.70 -11.27
N LEU A 15 5.96 3.45 -10.89
CA LEU A 15 6.96 2.38 -10.88
C LEU A 15 7.52 2.09 -12.28
N ARG A 16 6.67 2.04 -13.30
CA ARG A 16 7.11 1.88 -14.70
C ARG A 16 8.01 3.02 -15.16
N ALA A 17 7.73 4.25 -14.73
CA ALA A 17 8.54 5.41 -15.08
C ALA A 17 9.96 5.33 -14.50
N ILE A 18 10.12 4.81 -13.28
CA ILE A 18 11.44 4.71 -12.62
C ILE A 18 12.20 3.42 -12.95
N ALA A 19 11.50 2.35 -13.33
CA ALA A 19 12.10 1.02 -13.52
C ALA A 19 13.33 0.99 -14.46
N PRO A 20 13.34 1.66 -15.64
CA PRO A 20 14.50 1.61 -16.53
C PRO A 20 15.78 2.17 -15.89
N GLU A 21 15.65 3.25 -15.13
CA GLU A 21 16.78 3.91 -14.46
C GLU A 21 17.33 3.03 -13.33
N LEU A 22 16.43 2.44 -12.54
CA LEU A 22 16.82 1.55 -11.43
C LEU A 22 17.48 0.26 -11.93
N ARG A 23 16.96 -0.33 -13.01
CA ARG A 23 17.59 -1.50 -13.65
C ARG A 23 18.98 -1.19 -14.16
N ALA A 24 19.15 -0.03 -14.80
CA ALA A 24 20.45 0.42 -15.28
C ALA A 24 21.44 0.63 -14.12
N TRP A 25 20.98 1.25 -13.02
CA TRP A 25 21.75 1.41 -11.80
C TRP A 25 22.17 0.06 -11.19
N TRP A 26 21.23 -0.87 -11.00
CA TRP A 26 21.51 -2.19 -10.43
C TRP A 26 22.53 -2.94 -11.26
N LYS A 27 22.32 -2.99 -12.59
CA LYS A 27 23.26 -3.61 -13.54
C LYS A 27 24.66 -2.99 -13.46
N HIS A 28 24.73 -1.67 -13.39
CA HIS A 28 26.01 -0.97 -13.26
C HIS A 28 26.72 -1.32 -11.95
N MET A 29 25.99 -1.34 -10.83
CA MET A 29 26.54 -1.66 -9.51
C MET A 29 27.01 -3.12 -9.43
N CYS A 30 26.24 -4.07 -9.96
CA CYS A 30 26.63 -5.47 -10.06
C CYS A 30 27.89 -5.65 -10.92
N ALA A 31 28.03 -4.89 -12.02
CA ALA A 31 29.24 -4.91 -12.84
C ALA A 31 30.48 -4.34 -12.11
N LEU A 32 30.30 -3.33 -11.25
CA LEU A 32 31.39 -2.67 -10.52
C LEU A 32 31.85 -3.40 -9.26
N ARG A 33 30.96 -4.13 -8.60
CA ARG A 33 31.20 -4.71 -7.26
C ARG A 33 31.02 -6.22 -7.20
N GLY A 34 30.40 -6.82 -8.22
CA GLY A 34 29.92 -8.19 -8.18
C GLY A 34 28.55 -8.28 -7.53
N GLU A 35 27.71 -9.15 -8.08
CA GLU A 35 26.33 -9.36 -7.66
C GLU A 35 26.21 -9.81 -6.19
N GLN A 36 27.09 -10.72 -5.74
CA GLN A 36 27.08 -11.20 -4.36
C GLN A 36 27.34 -10.10 -3.32
N THR A 37 28.23 -9.15 -3.65
CA THR A 37 28.48 -7.99 -2.78
C THR A 37 27.28 -7.05 -2.76
N MET A 38 26.60 -6.89 -3.90
CA MET A 38 25.37 -6.10 -3.98
C MET A 38 24.24 -6.72 -3.16
N LEU A 39 23.99 -8.02 -3.30
CA LEU A 39 22.98 -8.73 -2.51
C LEU A 39 23.29 -8.75 -1.01
N THR A 40 24.57 -8.73 -0.63
CA THR A 40 24.95 -8.58 0.79
C THR A 40 24.56 -7.20 1.33
N ARG A 41 24.63 -6.16 0.51
CA ARG A 41 24.33 -4.78 0.91
C ARG A 41 22.87 -4.40 0.76
N TRP A 42 22.20 -4.96 -0.26
CA TRP A 42 20.78 -4.82 -0.58
C TRP A 42 20.18 -6.22 -0.73
N PRO A 43 19.77 -6.86 0.38
CA PRO A 43 19.23 -8.23 0.37
C PRO A 43 17.95 -8.39 -0.45
N THR A 44 17.16 -7.32 -0.54
CA THR A 44 15.91 -7.25 -1.32
C THR A 44 16.13 -6.78 -2.75
N GLY A 45 17.38 -6.69 -3.21
CA GLY A 45 17.73 -6.31 -4.57
C GLY A 45 17.29 -4.88 -4.92
N ILE A 46 16.72 -4.73 -6.11
CA ILE A 46 16.23 -3.45 -6.65
C ILE A 46 14.99 -2.93 -5.90
N SER A 47 14.23 -3.81 -5.25
CA SER A 47 13.05 -3.46 -4.44
C SER A 47 13.43 -2.63 -3.22
N GLY A 48 14.60 -2.91 -2.63
CA GLY A 48 15.18 -2.14 -1.53
C GLY A 48 15.78 -0.79 -1.94
N HIS A 49 15.68 -0.39 -3.21
CA HIS A 49 16.23 0.90 -3.65
C HIS A 49 15.41 2.07 -3.09
N PRO A 50 16.02 3.15 -2.56
CA PRO A 50 15.30 4.25 -1.91
C PRO A 50 14.19 4.88 -2.75
N ARG A 51 14.35 4.94 -4.08
CA ARG A 51 13.29 5.45 -4.98
C ARG A 51 12.09 4.51 -5.09
N THR A 52 12.32 3.19 -5.09
CA THR A 52 11.24 2.20 -5.06
C THR A 52 10.45 2.32 -3.76
N LEU A 53 11.16 2.37 -2.63
CA LEU A 53 10.58 2.53 -1.30
C LEU A 53 9.83 3.86 -1.14
N ALA A 54 10.32 4.95 -1.75
CA ALA A 54 9.64 6.25 -1.72
C ALA A 54 8.30 6.21 -2.47
N VAL A 55 8.24 5.55 -3.63
CA VAL A 55 6.99 5.35 -4.38
C VAL A 55 6.04 4.47 -3.56
N PHE A 56 6.50 3.31 -3.10
CA PHE A 56 5.67 2.43 -2.26
C PHE A 56 5.10 3.16 -1.04
N ARG A 57 5.94 3.88 -0.29
CA ARG A 57 5.52 4.66 0.90
C ARG A 57 4.48 5.71 0.56
N LYS A 58 4.60 6.41 -0.57
CA LYS A 58 3.65 7.43 -1.01
C LYS A 58 2.25 6.82 -1.19
N TYR A 59 2.16 5.73 -1.94
CA TYR A 59 0.87 5.10 -2.24
C TYR A 59 0.32 4.32 -1.05
N TYR A 60 1.19 3.79 -0.18
CA TYR A 60 0.78 3.19 1.09
C TYR A 60 -0.05 4.19 1.93
N PHE A 61 0.47 5.40 2.16
CA PHE A 61 -0.25 6.41 2.94
C PHE A 61 -1.48 6.98 2.23
N GLU A 62 -1.51 6.94 0.91
CA GLU A 62 -2.68 7.34 0.15
C GLU A 62 -3.83 6.34 0.35
N ILE A 63 -3.53 5.04 0.41
CA ILE A 63 -4.53 4.01 0.74
C ILE A 63 -4.95 4.13 2.22
N GLU A 64 -4.01 4.34 3.16
CA GLU A 64 -4.37 4.58 4.57
C GLU A 64 -5.36 5.75 4.69
N ALA A 65 -5.10 6.89 4.03
CA ALA A 65 -6.00 8.04 4.09
C ALA A 65 -7.40 7.74 3.53
N LEU A 66 -7.49 6.97 2.44
CA LEU A 66 -8.78 6.56 1.88
C LEU A 66 -9.52 5.58 2.79
N ASN A 67 -8.80 4.68 3.45
CA ASN A 67 -9.39 3.76 4.41
C ASN A 67 -9.88 4.51 5.66
N ASP A 68 -9.10 5.46 6.17
CA ASP A 68 -9.49 6.31 7.31
C ASP A 68 -10.75 7.13 6.96
N GLU A 69 -10.83 7.70 5.75
CA GLU A 69 -12.02 8.41 5.26
C GLU A 69 -13.23 7.48 5.19
N ALA A 70 -13.07 6.26 4.65
CA ALA A 70 -14.16 5.29 4.54
C ALA A 70 -14.69 4.84 5.91
N ILE A 71 -13.81 4.68 6.90
CA ILE A 71 -14.19 4.33 8.28
C ILE A 71 -14.96 5.48 8.92
N LEU A 72 -14.52 6.74 8.74
CA LEU A 72 -15.21 7.91 9.29
C LEU A 72 -16.59 8.13 8.65
N ASP A 73 -16.72 7.95 7.35
CA ASP A 73 -18.00 8.07 6.65
C ASP A 73 -19.02 7.03 7.17
N GLU A 74 -18.56 5.79 7.42
CA GLU A 74 -19.37 4.71 8.00
C GLU A 74 -19.74 4.97 9.47
N GLU A 75 -18.82 5.53 10.28
CA GLU A 75 -19.11 5.95 11.64
C GLU A 75 -20.15 7.09 11.68
N GLU A 76 -20.07 8.08 10.78
CA GLU A 76 -21.03 9.18 10.68
C GLU A 76 -22.44 8.71 10.27
N ASP A 77 -22.53 7.77 9.31
CA ASP A 77 -23.81 7.22 8.86
C ASP A 77 -24.50 6.36 9.95
N ASN A 78 -23.73 5.70 10.82
CA ASN A 78 -24.25 4.88 11.92
C ASN A 78 -24.65 5.68 13.18
N GLU A 79 -24.14 6.91 13.39
CA GLU A 79 -24.53 7.75 14.54
C GLU A 79 -26.01 8.23 14.48
N ASP A 80 -26.66 8.17 13.30
CA ASP A 80 -28.07 8.56 13.11
C ASP A 80 -29.07 7.43 13.45
N ASP A 81 -28.63 6.18 13.65
CA ASP A 81 -29.49 5.00 13.93
C ASP A 81 -29.45 4.52 15.40
N ASP A 82 -28.72 5.21 16.29
CA ASP A 82 -28.49 4.79 17.69
C ASP A 82 -29.70 5.05 18.64
N ASP A 83 -30.84 5.53 18.12
CA ASP A 83 -32.02 5.88 18.92
C ASP A 83 -32.98 4.67 19.21
N ASP A 84 -32.73 3.47 18.66
CA ASP A 84 -33.64 2.30 18.83
C ASP A 84 -32.98 1.05 19.48
N VAL A 85 -31.71 1.12 19.91
CA VAL A 85 -31.02 -0.01 20.57
C VAL A 85 -31.50 -0.16 22.02
N THR A 86 -32.42 -1.09 22.27
CA THR A 86 -32.95 -1.35 23.62
C THR A 86 -32.21 -2.50 24.32
N GLU A 87 -32.18 -2.52 25.67
CA GLU A 87 -31.57 -3.61 26.47
C GLU A 87 -32.11 -5.02 26.13
N ASP A 88 -33.26 -5.11 25.43
CA ASP A 88 -33.89 -6.36 24.99
C ASP A 88 -33.27 -6.95 23.70
N MET A 89 -32.44 -6.21 22.96
CA MET A 89 -31.79 -6.64 21.71
C MET A 89 -30.44 -7.36 21.93
N TRP A 90 -30.01 -7.54 23.19
CA TRP A 90 -28.79 -8.29 23.51
C TRP A 90 -28.96 -9.80 23.21
N GLY A 91 -28.44 -10.24 22.05
CA GLY A 91 -28.44 -11.64 21.63
C GLY A 91 -29.35 -11.95 20.45
N GLU A 92 -29.90 -10.94 19.79
CA GLU A 92 -30.36 -11.06 18.41
C GLU A 92 -29.12 -10.89 17.50
N ASP A 93 -28.92 -11.83 16.57
CA ASP A 93 -27.91 -11.69 15.54
C ASP A 93 -28.44 -10.60 14.60
N ASP A 94 -27.83 -9.40 14.60
CA ASP A 94 -28.10 -8.40 13.58
C ASP A 94 -27.65 -8.99 12.24
N ASP A 95 -28.62 -9.46 11.46
CA ASP A 95 -28.49 -9.89 10.06
C ASP A 95 -28.39 -8.65 9.12
N ASP A 96 -27.85 -7.54 9.62
CA ASP A 96 -27.44 -6.46 8.73
C ASP A 96 -26.20 -6.98 8.00
N ASP A 97 -26.42 -7.34 6.72
CA ASP A 97 -25.40 -7.35 5.67
C ASP A 97 -24.85 -5.91 5.58
N ASP A 98 -24.08 -5.53 6.59
CA ASP A 98 -23.27 -4.34 6.59
C ASP A 98 -22.32 -4.51 5.41
N GLU A 99 -22.60 -3.80 4.31
CA GLU A 99 -21.68 -3.61 3.21
C GLU A 99 -20.55 -2.73 3.76
N GLY A 100 -19.77 -3.29 4.69
CA GLY A 100 -18.85 -2.55 5.53
C GLY A 100 -17.86 -1.75 4.70
N ALA A 101 -17.28 -0.73 5.32
CA ALA A 101 -16.37 0.23 4.68
C ALA A 101 -15.44 -0.45 3.66
N ASP A 102 -15.31 0.17 2.49
CA ASP A 102 -14.48 -0.31 1.37
C ASP A 102 -12.97 -0.15 1.70
N ILE A 103 -12.50 -0.95 2.65
CA ILE A 103 -11.13 -0.94 3.16
C ILE A 103 -10.24 -1.74 2.21
N GLY A 104 -9.24 -1.08 1.64
CA GLY A 104 -8.22 -1.71 0.80
C GLY A 104 -7.04 -2.25 1.61
N ASP A 105 -6.65 -3.52 1.40
CA ASP A 105 -5.39 -4.06 1.90
C ASP A 105 -4.21 -3.57 1.04
N HIS A 106 -3.29 -2.83 1.66
CA HIS A 106 -2.09 -2.28 1.01
C HIS A 106 -1.21 -3.37 0.39
N ALA A 107 -1.09 -4.53 1.05
CA ALA A 107 -0.24 -5.62 0.59
C ALA A 107 -0.81 -6.26 -0.68
N GLU A 108 -2.13 -6.47 -0.71
CA GLU A 108 -2.83 -6.95 -1.91
C GLU A 108 -2.62 -5.96 -3.06
N LEU A 109 -2.97 -4.69 -2.85
CA LEU A 109 -2.96 -3.68 -3.90
C LEU A 109 -1.56 -3.32 -4.42
N LEU A 110 -0.55 -3.24 -3.54
CA LEU A 110 0.77 -2.70 -3.88
C LEU A 110 1.84 -3.78 -4.09
N ILE A 111 1.60 -5.02 -3.67
CA ILE A 111 2.60 -6.10 -3.71
C ILE A 111 2.05 -7.32 -4.46
N TYR A 112 0.97 -7.94 -3.98
CA TYR A 112 0.51 -9.24 -4.48
C TYR A 112 -0.14 -9.13 -5.87
N ASP A 113 -1.03 -8.18 -6.09
CA ASP A 113 -1.73 -8.00 -7.38
C ASP A 113 -0.78 -7.62 -8.52
N ILE A 114 0.37 -7.04 -8.20
CA ILE A 114 1.32 -6.53 -9.19
C ILE A 114 1.90 -7.65 -10.06
N GLU A 115 2.01 -8.88 -9.56
CA GLU A 115 2.48 -10.01 -10.37
C GLU A 115 1.56 -10.25 -11.58
N GLU A 116 0.24 -10.17 -11.37
CA GLU A 116 -0.76 -10.37 -12.41
C GLU A 116 -0.99 -9.10 -13.25
N LEU A 117 -1.13 -7.96 -12.58
CA LEU A 117 -1.50 -6.68 -13.22
C LEU A 117 -0.34 -6.06 -14.02
N ALA A 118 0.88 -6.17 -13.51
CA ALA A 118 2.05 -5.52 -14.07
C ALA A 118 3.33 -6.37 -13.89
N PRO A 119 3.40 -7.56 -14.54
CA PRO A 119 4.52 -8.49 -14.40
C PRO A 119 5.86 -7.87 -14.84
N ASP A 120 5.81 -6.83 -15.68
CA ASP A 120 6.98 -6.10 -16.14
C ASP A 120 7.68 -5.28 -15.05
N ILE A 121 7.02 -4.99 -13.91
CA ILE A 121 7.61 -4.27 -12.78
C ILE A 121 7.63 -5.10 -11.49
N TYR A 122 7.16 -6.33 -11.51
CA TYR A 122 7.04 -7.19 -10.33
C TYR A 122 8.36 -7.29 -9.53
N GLU A 123 9.51 -7.36 -10.20
CA GLU A 123 10.82 -7.42 -9.54
C GLU A 123 11.15 -6.19 -8.65
N LEU A 124 10.46 -5.05 -8.83
CA LEU A 124 10.60 -3.88 -7.97
C LEU A 124 9.81 -4.02 -6.67
N VAL A 125 8.78 -4.87 -6.62
CA VAL A 125 7.86 -4.96 -5.47
C VAL A 125 8.01 -6.27 -4.70
N ASP A 126 8.43 -7.36 -5.37
CA ASP A 126 8.60 -8.71 -4.80
C ASP A 126 9.48 -8.76 -3.53
N GLY A 127 10.40 -7.82 -3.41
CA GLY A 127 11.32 -7.72 -2.27
C GLY A 127 10.84 -6.82 -1.13
N ILE A 128 9.64 -6.23 -1.24
CA ILE A 128 9.09 -5.33 -0.23
C ILE A 128 8.46 -6.17 0.88
N CYS A 129 9.01 -6.08 2.08
CA CYS A 129 8.52 -6.79 3.26
C CYS A 129 8.50 -5.91 4.51
N TYR A 130 8.31 -4.60 4.32
CA TYR A 130 8.27 -3.63 5.41
C TYR A 130 6.97 -2.83 5.37
N VAL A 131 6.45 -2.52 6.56
CA VAL A 131 5.34 -1.58 6.74
C VAL A 131 5.93 -0.20 7.02
N PRO A 132 5.57 0.86 6.29
CA PRO A 132 6.01 2.21 6.60
C PRO A 132 5.55 2.63 8.00
N VAL A 133 6.48 3.04 8.87
CA VAL A 133 6.17 3.56 10.21
C VAL A 133 6.60 5.02 10.28
N GLY A 134 5.70 5.91 10.70
CA GLY A 134 5.90 7.37 10.65
C GLY A 134 5.91 7.90 9.21
N LEU A 135 5.34 9.03 8.85
CA LEU A 135 4.80 10.19 9.56
C LEU A 135 3.71 10.69 8.62
N THR A 136 2.55 11.02 9.16
CA THR A 136 1.63 11.97 8.54
C THR A 136 2.45 13.18 8.05
N PRO A 137 2.07 13.83 6.94
CA PRO A 137 2.89 14.88 6.32
C PRO A 137 3.31 16.06 7.22
N ASP A 138 2.82 16.17 8.47
CA ASP A 138 2.98 17.31 9.37
C ASP A 138 3.80 17.12 10.65
N GLU A 139 4.35 15.94 10.96
CA GLU A 139 5.25 15.82 12.13
C GLU A 139 6.73 15.97 11.71
N ASP A 140 7.30 17.14 11.99
CA ASP A 140 8.74 17.39 11.89
C ASP A 140 9.52 16.47 12.86
N PRO A 141 10.70 15.96 12.47
CA PRO A 141 11.57 15.23 13.38
C PRO A 141 12.08 16.19 14.48
N VAL A 142 11.75 15.88 15.74
CA VAL A 142 12.21 16.59 16.95
C VAL A 142 13.72 16.47 17.14
#